data_AF-A0A6P8QEM4-F1
#
_entry.id   AF-A0A6P8QEM4-F1
#
_cell.length_a   1.000
_cell.length_b   1.000
_cell.length_c   1.000
_cell.angle_alpha   90.00
_cell.angle_beta   90.00
_cell.angle_gamma   90.00
#
_symmetry.space_group_name_H-M   'P 1'
#
loop_
_entity.id
_entity.type
_entity.pdbx_description
1 polymer ?
#
loop_
_entity_poly.entity_id
_entity_poly.type
_entity_poly.pdbx_seq_one_letter_code
_entity_poly.pdbx_strand_id
1 'polypeptide(L)'
;MFAVAGSCPGALLRGFLLLLLSLFDLTAASLLPPRNETARVARFVAHLCDWGALATVSSHEPVRGRPFANVFSVNPNASLTMSLAQTLYCKKEGYDPQSPLCAHIILSGIIEKVNSTEMDFAKLALFSRHPEMTSWPPDHGWFFAKLNITNIWVLDYFGGIKTVTPEDYYSVNP
;
A
#
# COMPACT_ATOMS: atom_id res chain seq x y z
N MET A 1 6.95 1.62 0.11
CA MET A 1 7.68 2.86 -0.27
C MET A 1 6.69 3.73 -0.99
N PHE A 2 6.57 5.02 -0.65
CA PHE A 2 5.64 5.91 -1.35
C PHE A 2 6.36 7.20 -1.73
N ALA A 3 6.05 7.73 -2.92
CA ALA A 3 6.35 9.11 -3.28
C ALA A 3 5.12 9.96 -2.94
N VAL A 4 5.36 11.12 -2.33
CA VAL A 4 4.31 12.04 -1.88
C VAL A 4 4.44 13.33 -2.66
N ALA A 5 3.39 13.77 -3.35
CA ALA A 5 3.17 15.19 -3.61
C ALA A 5 1.70 15.56 -3.48
N GLY A 6 1.50 16.85 -3.23
CA GLY A 6 0.20 17.49 -3.21
C GLY A 6 -0.43 17.64 -4.59
N SER A 7 -1.74 17.45 -4.62
CA SER A 7 -2.75 18.07 -5.50
C SER A 7 -2.59 17.95 -7.03
N CYS A 8 -3.54 17.24 -7.65
CA CYS A 8 -3.75 16.99 -9.09
C CYS A 8 -4.20 18.25 -9.87
N PRO A 9 -3.95 18.34 -11.20
CA PRO A 9 -4.95 17.88 -12.19
C PRO A 9 -4.41 17.23 -13.49
N GLY A 10 -5.03 16.09 -13.88
CA GLY A 10 -5.54 15.71 -15.22
C GLY A 10 -4.63 15.56 -16.47
N ALA A 11 -4.58 14.34 -17.03
CA ALA A 11 -4.55 14.01 -18.49
C ALA A 11 -4.66 12.47 -18.67
N LEU A 12 -5.68 11.87 -19.31
CA LEU A 12 -6.03 11.69 -20.73
C LEU A 12 -5.21 10.63 -21.54
N LEU A 13 -5.83 9.44 -21.62
CA LEU A 13 -5.90 8.38 -22.67
C LEU A 13 -4.83 8.25 -23.79
N ARG A 14 -4.38 6.99 -23.99
CA ARG A 14 -4.18 6.20 -25.26
C ARG A 14 -3.69 4.79 -24.84
N GLY A 15 -4.05 3.63 -25.37
CA GLY A 15 -4.79 3.20 -26.56
C GLY A 15 -4.07 1.99 -27.20
N PHE A 16 -4.70 0.81 -27.16
CA PHE A 16 -4.58 -0.37 -28.06
C PHE A 16 -3.38 -1.37 -28.05
N LEU A 17 -3.72 -2.60 -27.61
CA LEU A 17 -3.62 -3.92 -28.30
C LEU A 17 -2.25 -4.57 -28.59
N LEU A 18 -1.93 -5.61 -27.79
CA LEU A 18 -1.22 -6.81 -28.25
C LEU A 18 -1.86 -8.06 -27.62
N LEU A 19 -2.30 -9.00 -28.47
CA LEU A 19 -2.92 -10.27 -28.12
C LEU A 19 -1.92 -11.41 -28.39
N LEU A 20 -1.88 -12.39 -27.47
CA LEU A 20 -1.34 -13.75 -27.60
C LEU A 20 0.19 -13.94 -27.50
N LEU A 21 0.68 -14.23 -26.28
CA LEU A 21 1.32 -15.51 -25.87
C LEU A 21 2.00 -15.36 -24.50
N SER A 22 1.25 -15.58 -23.42
CA SER A 22 1.80 -16.07 -22.14
C SER A 22 0.70 -16.77 -21.34
N LEU A 23 0.46 -18.05 -21.65
CA LEU A 23 -0.29 -18.94 -20.74
C LEU A 23 0.56 -19.41 -19.54
N PHE A 24 1.57 -18.64 -19.16
CA PHE A 24 2.49 -18.91 -18.06
C PHE A 24 2.74 -17.66 -17.21
N ASP A 25 1.66 -16.97 -16.80
CA ASP A 25 1.71 -16.04 -15.65
C ASP A 25 0.35 -15.86 -14.95
N LEU A 26 -0.55 -16.86 -15.04
CA LEU A 26 -1.88 -16.77 -14.40
C LEU A 26 -2.02 -17.58 -13.11
N THR A 27 -0.95 -18.23 -12.64
CA THR A 27 -1.05 -19.19 -11.51
C THR A 27 -0.33 -18.76 -10.23
N ALA A 28 0.35 -17.60 -10.22
CA ALA A 28 1.11 -17.11 -9.06
C ALA A 28 0.54 -15.83 -8.40
N ALA A 29 -0.65 -15.35 -8.80
CA ALA A 29 -1.54 -14.61 -7.88
C ALA A 29 -2.20 -15.60 -6.90
N SER A 30 -1.40 -16.59 -6.49
CA SER A 30 -1.75 -17.87 -5.90
C SER A 30 -2.28 -17.67 -4.51
N LEU A 31 -3.44 -18.28 -4.27
CA LEU A 31 -4.05 -18.64 -3.00
C LEU A 31 -3.55 -17.83 -1.80
N LEU A 32 -4.42 -16.95 -1.29
CA LEU A 32 -4.23 -16.28 0.00
C LEU A 32 -3.58 -17.23 1.02
N PRO A 33 -2.47 -16.83 1.69
CA PRO A 33 -1.84 -17.66 2.68
C PRO A 33 -2.82 -18.16 3.74
N PRO A 34 -2.53 -19.29 4.41
CA PRO A 34 -3.35 -19.78 5.51
C PRO A 34 -3.63 -18.65 6.52
N ARG A 35 -4.92 -18.43 6.84
CA ARG A 35 -5.36 -17.31 7.70
C ARG A 35 -4.86 -17.40 9.15
N ASN A 36 -4.31 -18.55 9.55
CA ASN A 36 -3.61 -18.70 10.83
C ASN A 36 -2.18 -18.11 10.79
N GLU A 37 -1.61 -17.87 9.61
CA GLU A 37 -0.30 -17.24 9.39
C GLU A 37 -0.45 -15.72 9.18
N THR A 38 -0.95 -15.02 10.20
CA THR A 38 -1.35 -13.61 10.13
C THR A 38 -0.27 -12.67 9.56
N ALA A 39 1.00 -12.88 9.93
CA ALA A 39 2.11 -12.08 9.41
C ALA A 39 2.32 -12.28 7.89
N ARG A 40 2.16 -13.52 7.41
CA ARG A 40 2.28 -13.85 5.97
C ARG A 40 1.11 -13.25 5.19
N VAL A 41 -0.11 -13.31 5.73
CA VAL A 41 -1.28 -12.62 5.15
C VAL A 41 -1.01 -11.12 5.04
N ALA A 42 -0.49 -10.48 6.10
CA ALA A 42 -0.17 -9.05 6.07
C ALA A 42 0.86 -8.70 4.99
N ARG A 43 1.95 -9.47 4.90
CA ARG A 43 2.98 -9.25 3.87
C ARG A 43 2.46 -9.50 2.47
N PHE A 44 1.63 -10.52 2.28
CA PHE A 44 0.98 -10.82 1.01
C PHE A 44 0.07 -9.67 0.53
N VAL A 45 -0.80 -9.15 1.40
CA VAL A 45 -1.68 -8.02 1.07
C VAL A 45 -0.84 -6.77 0.73
N ALA A 46 0.16 -6.44 1.55
CA ALA A 46 1.05 -5.30 1.31
C ALA A 46 1.87 -5.43 0.01
N HIS A 47 2.26 -6.65 -0.36
CA HIS A 47 3.02 -6.91 -1.58
C HIS A 47 2.15 -6.85 -2.85
N LEU A 48 0.90 -7.29 -2.78
CA LEU A 48 -0.01 -7.25 -3.93
C LEU A 48 -0.60 -5.86 -4.21
N CYS A 49 -0.75 -5.02 -3.19
CA CYS A 49 -1.38 -3.71 -3.37
C CYS A 49 -0.37 -2.65 -3.84
N ASP A 50 -0.58 -2.08 -5.03
CA ASP A 50 0.24 -1.00 -5.58
C ASP A 50 -0.10 0.39 -5.01
N TRP A 51 -1.25 0.53 -4.36
CA TRP A 51 -1.70 1.77 -3.75
C TRP A 51 -2.44 1.47 -2.45
N GLY A 52 -2.68 2.48 -1.62
CA GLY A 52 -3.43 2.34 -0.37
C GLY A 52 -3.96 3.68 0.12
N ALA A 53 -4.82 3.63 1.12
CA ALA A 53 -5.36 4.83 1.76
C ALA A 53 -4.47 5.22 2.94
N LEU A 54 -3.73 6.33 2.81
CA LEU A 54 -2.91 6.88 3.88
C LEU A 54 -3.71 7.94 4.66
N ALA A 55 -3.93 7.69 5.95
CA ALA A 55 -4.55 8.63 6.87
C ALA A 55 -3.48 9.34 7.71
N THR A 56 -3.59 10.67 7.79
CA THR A 56 -2.74 11.55 8.61
C THR A 56 -3.62 12.55 9.36
N VAL A 57 -3.00 13.46 10.13
CA VAL A 57 -3.68 14.54 10.83
C VAL A 57 -3.53 15.84 10.04
N SER A 58 -4.63 16.40 9.52
CA SER A 58 -4.58 17.57 8.65
C SER A 58 -3.92 18.79 9.30
N SER A 59 -3.05 19.48 8.54
CA SER A 59 -2.48 20.80 8.88
C SER A 59 -3.25 21.98 8.29
N HIS A 60 -4.18 21.69 7.37
CA HIS A 60 -4.94 22.67 6.62
C HIS A 60 -6.24 23.07 7.33
N GLU A 61 -6.46 24.38 7.42
CA GLU A 61 -7.75 24.94 7.81
C GLU A 61 -8.81 24.70 6.73
N PRO A 62 -10.10 24.52 7.07
CA PRO A 62 -10.69 24.62 8.42
C PRO A 62 -10.68 23.30 9.22
N VAL A 63 -10.06 22.25 8.68
CA VAL A 63 -10.12 20.89 9.24
C VAL A 63 -8.83 20.49 9.95
N ARG A 64 -8.05 21.48 10.42
CA ARG A 64 -6.79 21.23 11.13
C ARG A 64 -7.04 20.33 12.35
N GLY A 65 -6.17 19.35 12.54
CA GLY A 65 -6.27 18.37 13.62
C GLY A 65 -7.25 17.22 13.37
N ARG A 66 -8.05 17.25 12.29
CA ARG A 66 -8.95 16.14 11.93
C ARG A 66 -8.20 15.08 11.11
N PRO A 67 -8.61 13.79 11.22
CA PRO A 67 -8.07 12.75 10.36
C PRO A 67 -8.44 13.04 8.90
N PHE A 68 -7.47 12.89 8.01
CA PHE A 68 -7.64 13.14 6.59
C PHE A 68 -6.89 12.09 5.78
N ALA A 69 -7.52 11.58 4.71
CA ALA A 69 -6.93 10.60 3.81
C ALA A 69 -6.13 11.29 2.69
N ASN A 70 -5.05 11.99 3.06
CA ASN A 70 -4.07 12.57 2.13
C ASN A 70 -2.80 12.93 2.92
N VAL A 71 -1.66 13.10 2.26
CA VAL A 71 -0.34 13.20 2.91
C VAL A 71 0.00 14.58 3.47
N PHE A 72 -0.97 15.47 3.65
CA PHE A 72 -0.75 16.74 4.34
C PHE A 72 -0.90 16.51 5.84
N SER A 73 0.19 16.60 6.60
CA SER A 73 0.14 16.30 8.03
C SER A 73 0.78 17.38 8.91
N VAL A 74 0.23 17.55 10.13
CA VAL A 74 0.89 18.28 11.23
C VAL A 74 1.94 17.44 11.96
N ASN A 75 1.87 16.11 11.84
CA ASN A 75 2.78 15.18 12.51
C ASN A 75 3.18 14.03 11.56
N PRO A 76 4.29 13.33 11.82
CA PRO A 76 4.71 12.26 10.92
C PRO A 76 3.91 10.96 11.12
N ASN A 77 2.98 10.91 12.08
CA ASN A 77 2.17 9.72 12.32
C ASN A 77 1.18 9.49 11.17
N ALA A 78 1.15 8.26 10.67
CA ALA A 78 0.26 7.88 9.60
C ALA A 78 -0.20 6.43 9.73
N SER A 79 -1.39 6.16 9.21
CA SER A 79 -1.94 4.82 9.06
C SER A 79 -2.23 4.55 7.60
N LEU A 80 -1.65 3.49 7.04
CA LEU A 80 -1.87 3.04 5.68
C LEU A 80 -2.77 1.81 5.68
N THR A 81 -3.89 1.89 4.95
CA THR A 81 -4.81 0.76 4.77
C THR A 81 -4.73 0.23 3.36
N MET A 82 -4.67 -1.10 3.23
CA MET A 82 -4.69 -1.84 1.96
C MET A 82 -5.66 -3.02 2.07
N SER A 83 -6.30 -3.37 0.96
CA SER A 83 -7.32 -4.42 0.90
C SER A 83 -7.20 -5.24 -0.37
N LEU A 84 -7.47 -6.53 -0.28
CA LEU A 84 -7.58 -7.39 -1.45
C LEU A 84 -8.74 -6.99 -2.39
N ALA A 85 -9.65 -6.12 -1.96
CA ALA A 85 -10.64 -5.48 -2.82
C ALA A 85 -10.01 -4.60 -3.92
N GLN A 86 -8.76 -4.15 -3.73
CA GLN A 86 -7.98 -3.43 -4.73
C GLN A 86 -7.51 -4.34 -5.86
N THR A 87 -7.57 -5.67 -5.64
CA THR A 87 -7.26 -6.71 -6.63
C THR A 87 -8.56 -7.37 -7.13
N LEU A 88 -8.43 -8.38 -8.00
CA LEU A 88 -9.59 -9.20 -8.41
C LEU A 88 -10.00 -10.27 -7.39
N TYR A 89 -9.26 -10.47 -6.30
CA TYR A 89 -9.48 -11.57 -5.35
C TYR A 89 -10.90 -11.57 -4.77
N CYS A 90 -11.32 -10.49 -4.09
CA CYS A 90 -12.62 -10.47 -3.41
C CYS A 90 -13.80 -10.58 -4.39
N LYS A 91 -13.66 -9.98 -5.57
CA LYS A 91 -14.67 -10.09 -6.64
C LYS A 91 -14.80 -11.50 -7.19
N LYS A 92 -13.68 -12.22 -7.37
CA LYS A 92 -13.67 -13.62 -7.84
C LYS A 92 -14.27 -14.57 -6.81
N GLU A 93 -14.00 -14.34 -5.53
CA GLU A 93 -14.54 -15.14 -4.43
C GLU A 93 -15.98 -14.78 -4.04
N GLY A 94 -16.54 -13.70 -4.59
CA GLY A 94 -17.89 -13.22 -4.24
C GLY A 94 -17.98 -12.60 -2.85
N TYR A 95 -16.86 -12.11 -2.29
CA TYR A 95 -16.84 -11.41 -1.01
C TYR A 95 -17.17 -9.93 -1.18
N ASP A 96 -18.06 -9.44 -0.34
CA ASP A 96 -18.24 -8.00 -0.14
C ASP A 96 -16.91 -7.37 0.35
N PRO A 97 -16.50 -6.19 -0.14
CA PRO A 97 -15.27 -5.53 0.28
C PRO A 97 -15.13 -5.25 1.79
N GLN A 98 -16.25 -5.16 2.53
CA GLN A 98 -16.26 -4.98 3.99
C GLN A 98 -16.25 -6.30 4.76
N SER A 99 -16.49 -7.43 4.08
CA SER A 99 -16.41 -8.75 4.70
C SER A 99 -14.98 -9.02 5.18
N PRO A 100 -14.78 -9.60 6.38
CA PRO A 100 -13.44 -9.97 6.84
C PRO A 100 -12.78 -11.04 5.95
N LEU A 101 -13.55 -11.77 5.13
CA LEU A 101 -13.01 -12.71 4.15
C LEU A 101 -12.26 -12.00 3.02
N CYS A 102 -12.65 -10.75 2.71
CA CYS A 102 -11.90 -9.83 1.87
C CYS A 102 -10.82 -9.13 2.73
N ALA A 103 -9.69 -9.82 2.86
CA ALA A 103 -8.67 -9.42 3.82
C ALA A 103 -8.21 -7.97 3.58
N HIS A 104 -8.11 -7.22 4.67
CA HIS A 104 -7.51 -5.88 4.68
C HIS A 104 -6.62 -5.70 5.90
N ILE A 105 -5.60 -4.86 5.71
CA ILE A 105 -4.60 -4.58 6.73
C ILE A 105 -4.47 -3.08 6.96
N ILE A 106 -4.09 -2.74 8.18
CA ILE A 106 -3.79 -1.37 8.58
C ILE A 106 -2.37 -1.40 9.16
N LEU A 107 -1.46 -0.65 8.52
CA LEU A 107 -0.10 -0.43 8.98
C LEU A 107 -0.02 0.96 9.56
N SER A 108 0.27 1.09 10.84
CA SER A 108 0.44 2.39 11.51
C SER A 108 1.87 2.59 11.96
N GLY A 109 2.32 3.83 11.86
CA GLY A 109 3.71 4.16 12.11
C GLY A 109 4.04 5.62 11.85
N ILE A 110 5.31 5.87 11.56
CA ILE A 110 5.86 7.20 11.33
C ILE A 110 6.38 7.26 9.89
N ILE A 111 5.97 8.27 9.13
CA ILE A 111 6.51 8.54 7.81
C ILE A 111 7.86 9.26 7.96
N GLU A 112 8.90 8.70 7.36
CA GLU A 112 10.25 9.21 7.39
C GLU A 112 10.80 9.37 5.97
N LYS A 113 11.61 10.42 5.77
CA LYS A 113 12.36 10.58 4.53
C LYS A 113 13.49 9.55 4.48
N VAL A 114 13.67 8.95 3.32
CA VAL A 114 14.69 7.93 3.09
C VAL A 114 16.08 8.55 3.13
N ASN A 115 16.99 7.89 3.82
CA ASN A 115 18.39 8.31 3.92
C ASN A 115 19.16 8.00 2.63
N SER A 116 20.42 8.46 2.54
CA SER A 116 21.27 8.21 1.36
C SER A 116 21.58 6.72 1.16
N THR A 117 21.70 5.95 2.23
CA THR A 117 22.11 4.53 2.20
C THR A 117 21.03 3.62 1.60
N GLU A 118 19.76 3.93 1.83
CA GLU A 118 18.61 3.16 1.34
C GLU A 118 18.03 3.70 0.02
N MET A 119 18.57 4.81 -0.50
CA MET A 119 17.99 5.56 -1.61
C MET A 119 17.90 4.74 -2.90
N ASP A 120 18.93 3.95 -3.23
CA ASP A 120 18.95 3.17 -4.46
C ASP A 120 17.94 2.02 -4.41
N PHE A 121 17.83 1.36 -3.26
CA PHE A 121 16.79 0.36 -3.04
C PHE A 121 15.39 0.97 -3.11
N ALA A 122 15.18 2.14 -2.50
CA ALA A 122 13.92 2.87 -2.52
C ALA A 122 13.46 3.23 -3.94
N LYS A 123 14.39 3.76 -4.76
CA LYS A 123 14.15 4.07 -6.18
C LYS A 123 13.78 2.82 -6.95
N LEU A 124 14.56 1.75 -6.80
CA LEU A 124 14.33 0.49 -7.49
C LEU A 124 12.97 -0.12 -7.10
N ALA A 125 12.66 -0.20 -5.81
CA ALA A 125 11.42 -0.76 -5.31
C ALA A 125 10.18 0.04 -5.78
N LEU A 126 10.30 1.38 -5.87
CA LEU A 126 9.19 2.21 -6.33
C LEU A 126 9.02 2.15 -7.85
N PHE A 127 10.09 2.39 -8.60
CA PHE A 127 10.01 2.51 -10.07
C PHE A 127 9.82 1.17 -10.78
N SER A 128 10.22 0.04 -10.17
CA SER A 128 9.86 -1.28 -10.71
C SER A 128 8.35 -1.53 -10.70
N ARG A 129 7.61 -0.95 -9.75
CA ARG A 129 6.14 -1.07 -9.67
C ARG A 129 5.40 0.09 -10.33
N HIS A 130 6.00 1.27 -10.32
CA HIS A 130 5.44 2.50 -10.88
C HIS A 130 6.42 3.14 -11.87
N PRO A 131 6.63 2.55 -13.06
CA PRO A 131 7.62 3.03 -14.01
C PRO A 131 7.35 4.45 -14.51
N GLU A 132 6.09 4.88 -14.56
CA GLU A 132 5.70 6.24 -14.95
C GLU A 132 6.33 7.32 -14.05
N MET A 133 6.55 7.02 -12.77
CA MET A 133 7.12 7.97 -11.80
C MET A 133 8.55 8.39 -12.14
N THR A 134 9.26 7.64 -12.99
CA THR A 134 10.60 8.03 -13.50
C THR A 134 10.55 9.30 -14.36
N SER A 135 9.39 9.59 -14.94
CA SER A 135 9.17 10.70 -15.87
C SER A 135 8.43 11.89 -15.25
N TRP A 136 8.13 11.84 -13.95
CA TRP A 136 7.40 12.89 -13.27
C TRP A 136 8.18 14.22 -13.22
N PRO A 137 7.50 15.38 -13.24
CA PRO A 137 8.16 16.68 -13.31
C PRO A 137 9.12 16.92 -12.13
N PRO A 138 10.42 17.18 -12.37
CA PRO A 138 11.42 17.25 -11.30
C PRO A 138 11.26 18.49 -10.40
N ASP A 139 10.56 19.52 -10.87
CA ASP A 139 10.32 20.80 -10.19
C ASP A 139 9.28 20.73 -9.07
N HIS A 140 8.59 19.60 -8.89
CA HIS A 140 7.60 19.39 -7.82
C HIS A 140 8.22 19.00 -6.47
N GLY A 141 9.55 18.88 -6.36
CA GLY A 141 10.23 18.62 -5.09
C GLY A 141 10.00 17.21 -4.51
N TRP A 142 9.83 16.20 -5.38
CA TRP A 142 9.63 14.82 -4.97
C TRP A 142 10.73 14.30 -4.04
N PHE A 143 10.33 13.50 -3.06
CA PHE A 143 11.25 12.77 -2.20
C PHE A 143 10.73 11.35 -1.93
N PHE A 144 11.65 10.45 -1.63
CA PHE A 144 11.31 9.09 -1.25
C PHE A 144 11.02 9.04 0.25
N ALA A 145 9.91 8.40 0.61
CA ALA A 145 9.49 8.20 1.98
C ALA A 145 9.25 6.72 2.30
N LYS A 146 9.48 6.35 3.55
CA LYS A 146 9.14 5.05 4.13
C LYS A 146 8.20 5.22 5.32
N LEU A 147 7.37 4.21 5.55
CA LEU A 147 6.58 4.08 6.76
C LEU A 147 7.35 3.19 7.73
N ASN A 148 7.81 3.76 8.83
CA ASN A 148 8.39 3.03 9.95
C ASN A 148 7.25 2.44 10.79
N ILE A 149 6.95 1.17 10.54
CA ILE A 149 5.76 0.47 11.07
C ILE A 149 5.95 0.16 12.56
N THR A 150 5.00 0.57 13.39
CA THR A 150 4.95 0.27 14.83
C THR A 150 3.78 -0.61 15.20
N ASN A 151 2.67 -0.54 14.46
CA ASN A 151 1.47 -1.33 14.71
C ASN A 151 0.93 -1.91 13.42
N ILE A 152 0.52 -3.18 13.46
CA ILE A 152 -0.01 -3.90 12.32
C ILE A 152 -1.29 -4.58 12.75
N TRP A 153 -2.35 -4.30 12.02
CA TRP A 153 -3.64 -4.95 12.21
C TRP A 153 -4.08 -5.65 10.94
N VAL A 154 -4.60 -6.86 11.10
CA VAL A 154 -5.07 -7.71 10.02
C VAL A 154 -6.50 -8.14 10.31
N LEU A 155 -7.41 -7.84 9.39
CA LEU A 155 -8.74 -8.41 9.38
C LEU A 155 -8.86 -9.33 8.18
N ASP A 156 -8.78 -10.63 8.44
CA ASP A 156 -8.81 -11.67 7.42
C ASP A 156 -9.80 -12.81 7.76
N TYR A 157 -10.50 -12.76 8.88
CA TYR A 157 -11.53 -13.75 9.20
C TYR A 157 -12.49 -13.23 10.28
N PHE A 158 -13.57 -13.98 10.52
CA PHE A 158 -14.47 -13.73 11.64
C PHE A 158 -13.71 -13.89 12.97
N GLY A 159 -14.20 -13.19 14.01
CA GLY A 159 -13.57 -13.18 15.34
C GLY A 159 -12.81 -11.90 15.68
N GLY A 160 -12.77 -10.94 14.74
CA GLY A 160 -12.21 -9.61 14.98
C GLY A 160 -10.78 -9.47 14.46
N ILE A 161 -10.16 -8.34 14.82
CA ILE A 161 -8.87 -7.92 14.28
C ILE A 161 -7.72 -8.65 14.97
N LYS A 162 -6.73 -9.09 14.19
CA LYS A 162 -5.49 -9.70 14.70
C LYS A 162 -4.38 -8.66 14.69
N THR A 163 -3.53 -8.67 15.71
CA THR A 163 -2.35 -7.83 15.81
C THR A 163 -1.10 -8.61 15.45
N VAL A 164 -0.17 -7.99 14.70
CA VAL A 164 1.13 -8.57 14.35
C VAL A 164 2.23 -7.63 14.83
N THR A 165 3.31 -8.18 15.39
CA THR A 165 4.48 -7.38 15.77
C THR A 165 5.30 -7.01 14.53
N PRO A 166 6.00 -5.86 14.52
CA PRO A 166 6.93 -5.55 13.43
C PRO A 166 7.97 -6.66 13.19
N GLU A 167 8.46 -7.28 14.27
CA GLU A 167 9.44 -8.37 14.20
C GLU A 167 8.87 -9.56 13.41
N ASP A 168 7.66 -10.03 13.74
CA ASP A 168 7.02 -11.14 13.03
C ASP A 168 6.73 -10.76 11.58
N TYR A 169 6.25 -9.55 11.34
CA TYR A 169 5.95 -9.05 9.99
C TYR A 169 7.18 -9.00 9.09
N TYR A 170 8.33 -8.57 9.61
CA TYR A 170 9.59 -8.51 8.84
C TYR A 170 10.31 -9.86 8.78
N SER A 171 10.00 -10.82 9.66
CA SER A 171 10.58 -12.17 9.65
C SER A 171 10.13 -13.06 8.48
N VAL A 172 9.01 -12.73 7.83
CA VAL A 172 8.43 -13.54 6.75
C VAL A 172 8.65 -12.90 5.38
N ASN A 173 8.82 -13.73 4.35
CA ASN A 173 8.86 -13.28 2.97
C ASN A 173 7.44 -13.25 2.38
N PRO A 174 7.09 -12.21 1.62
CA PRO A 174 5.81 -12.10 0.92
C PRO A 174 5.71 -13.11 -0.22
#